data_AF-K9TP85-F1
#
_entry.id   AF-K9TP85-F1
#
_cell.length_a   1.000
_cell.length_b   1.000
_cell.length_c   1.000
_cell.angle_alpha   90.00
_cell.angle_beta   90.00
_cell.angle_gamma   90.00
#
_symmetry.space_group_name_H-M   'P 1'
#
loop_
_entity.id
_entity.type
_entity.pdbx_description
1 polymer ?
#
loop_
_entity_poly.entity_id
_entity_poly.type
_entity_poly.pdbx_seq_one_letter_code
_entity_poly.pdbx_strand_id
1 'polypeptide(L)'
;MQSIHLKTTVGADGVLRVPLPPEYQNQELEAIVIWELLPKSELANPPNPSEWQPGFFDEVVGGWVGEPLGREDQGDSEIREKLF
;
A
#
# COMPACT_ATOMS: atom_id res chain seq x y z
N MET A 1 -15.46 30.26 -19.77
CA MET A 1 -14.98 29.81 -18.45
C MET A 1 -14.79 28.30 -18.49
N GLN A 2 -13.56 27.82 -18.43
CA GLN A 2 -13.24 26.39 -18.30
C GLN A 2 -12.82 26.13 -16.85
N SER A 3 -13.30 25.05 -16.24
CA SER A 3 -12.96 24.69 -14.85
C SER A 3 -12.14 23.41 -14.85
N ILE A 4 -11.09 23.37 -14.03
CA ILE A 4 -10.22 22.20 -13.86
C ILE A 4 -10.39 21.75 -12.42
N HIS A 5 -10.86 20.51 -12.22
CA HIS A 5 -10.96 19.90 -10.90
C HIS A 5 -9.65 19.16 -10.60
N LEU A 6 -8.83 19.70 -9.69
CA LEU A 6 -7.51 19.16 -9.36
C LEU A 6 -7.46 18.70 -7.90
N LYS A 7 -7.17 17.42 -7.68
CA LYS A 7 -6.80 16.90 -6.36
C LYS A 7 -5.28 16.85 -6.28
N THR A 8 -4.69 17.75 -5.50
CA THR A 8 -3.24 17.85 -5.34
C THR A 8 -2.88 18.13 -3.88
N THR A 9 -1.59 18.04 -3.56
CA THR A 9 -1.05 18.36 -2.24
C THR A 9 -0.14 19.56 -2.34
N VAL A 10 -0.08 20.35 -1.26
CA VAL A 10 0.89 21.44 -1.15
C VAL A 10 2.27 20.81 -0.94
N GLY A 11 3.25 21.24 -1.75
CA GLY A 11 4.61 20.74 -1.61
C GLY A 11 5.23 21.10 -0.27
N ALA A 12 6.34 20.45 0.09
CA ALA A 12 7.10 20.79 1.30
C ALA A 12 7.60 22.25 1.32
N ASP A 13 7.64 22.88 0.15
CA ASP A 13 7.95 24.30 -0.06
C ASP A 13 6.76 25.24 0.19
N GLY A 14 5.58 24.71 0.53
CA GLY A 14 4.37 25.51 0.75
C GLY A 14 3.69 25.98 -0.55
N VAL A 15 4.13 25.48 -1.72
CA VAL A 15 3.63 25.94 -3.02
C VAL A 15 2.64 24.94 -3.63
N LEU A 16 1.45 25.43 -3.98
CA LEU A 16 0.46 24.70 -4.77
C LEU A 16 0.80 24.81 -6.27
N ARG A 17 1.07 23.68 -6.92
CA ARG A 17 1.37 23.63 -8.36
C ARG A 17 0.12 23.21 -9.14
N VAL A 18 -0.30 24.03 -10.11
CA VAL A 18 -1.42 23.74 -11.02
C VAL A 18 -0.86 23.51 -12.43
N PRO A 19 -0.59 22.26 -12.84
CA PRO A 19 -0.11 21.99 -14.18
C PRO A 19 -1.24 22.23 -15.19
N LEU A 20 -0.93 22.98 -16.25
CA LEU A 20 -1.84 23.19 -17.37
C LEU A 20 -1.48 22.23 -18.52
N PRO A 21 -2.47 21.76 -19.30
CA PRO A 21 -2.22 21.01 -20.52
C PRO A 21 -1.30 21.77 -21.49
N PRO A 22 -0.51 21.06 -22.32
CA PRO A 22 0.43 21.69 -23.25
C PRO A 22 -0.26 22.56 -24.32
N GLU A 23 -1.55 22.36 -24.55
CA GLU A 23 -2.39 23.16 -25.44
C GLU A 23 -2.42 24.65 -25.08
N TYR A 24 -2.16 25.00 -23.82
CA TYR A 24 -2.15 26.37 -23.32
C TYR A 24 -0.75 26.99 -23.21
N GLN A 25 0.27 26.31 -23.76
CA GLN A 25 1.65 26.76 -23.67
C GLN A 25 1.83 28.11 -24.39
N ASN A 26 2.55 29.04 -23.74
CA ASN A 26 2.82 30.40 -24.23
C ASN A 26 1.58 31.29 -24.47
N GLN A 27 0.44 30.96 -23.85
CA GLN A 27 -0.78 31.77 -23.91
C GLN A 27 -0.95 32.60 -22.64
N GLU A 28 -1.48 33.81 -22.77
CA GLU A 28 -1.93 34.63 -21.63
C GLU A 28 -3.28 34.11 -21.14
N LEU A 29 -3.37 33.87 -19.83
CA LEU A 29 -4.53 33.27 -19.19
C LEU A 29 -4.86 34.05 -17.92
N GLU A 30 -6.12 34.39 -17.74
CA GLU A 30 -6.65 34.86 -16.47
C GLU A 30 -7.25 33.65 -15.72
N ALA A 31 -6.78 33.41 -14.49
CA ALA A 31 -7.19 32.26 -13.69
C ALA A 31 -7.61 32.68 -12.28
N ILE A 32 -8.68 32.05 -11.79
CA ILE A 32 -9.17 32.20 -10.42
C ILE A 32 -8.99 30.85 -9.72
N VAL A 33 -8.28 30.84 -8.59
CA VAL A 33 -8.05 29.64 -7.79
C VAL A 33 -8.90 29.71 -6.54
N ILE A 34 -9.78 28.74 -6.36
CA ILE A 34 -10.61 28.56 -5.16
C ILE A 34 -10.17 27.24 -4.54
N TRP A 35 -9.79 27.25 -3.26
CA TRP A 35 -9.37 26.05 -2.54
C TRP A 35 -10.10 25.92 -1.22
N GLU A 36 -10.22 24.68 -0.77
CA GLU A 36 -10.74 24.30 0.53
C GLU A 36 -9.76 23.33 1.18
N LEU A 37 -9.51 23.50 2.48
CA LEU A 37 -8.67 22.57 3.21
C LEU A 37 -9.47 21.29 3.46
N LEU A 38 -9.09 20.21 2.78
CA LEU A 38 -9.69 18.91 3.10
C LEU A 38 -9.17 18.46 4.47
N PRO A 39 -10.06 18.03 5.39
CA PRO A 39 -9.62 17.43 6.63
C PRO A 39 -8.71 16.25 6.29
N LYS A 40 -7.60 16.14 7.02
CA LYS A 40 -6.67 15.02 6.89
C LYS A 40 -7.49 13.77 7.16
N SER A 41 -7.89 13.07 6.09
CA SER A 41 -8.64 11.84 6.24
C SER A 41 -7.83 10.91 7.12
N GLU A 42 -8.40 10.53 8.27
CA GLU A 42 -7.82 9.55 9.20
C GLU A 42 -7.60 8.18 8.50
N LEU A 43 -8.05 8.03 7.25
CA LEU A 43 -7.83 6.86 6.39
C LEU A 43 -6.53 6.91 5.57
N ALA A 44 -5.64 7.88 5.79
CA ALA A 44 -4.39 8.02 5.05
C ALA A 44 -3.13 7.78 5.91
N ASN A 45 -3.21 6.89 6.90
CA ASN A 45 -2.11 5.97 7.05
C ASN A 45 -2.43 4.81 6.10
N PRO A 46 -1.92 4.77 4.85
CA PRO A 46 -1.72 3.44 4.27
C PRO A 46 -0.98 2.65 5.35
N PRO A 47 -1.44 1.44 5.75
CA PRO A 47 -0.69 0.64 6.70
C PRO A 47 0.74 0.65 6.16
N ASN A 48 1.66 1.20 6.96
CA ASN A 48 3.06 1.25 6.60
C ASN A 48 3.36 -0.18 6.12
N PRO A 49 3.76 -0.43 4.87
CA PRO A 49 3.85 -1.81 4.37
C PRO A 49 4.85 -2.67 5.16
N SER A 50 5.60 -2.03 6.06
CA SER A 50 6.54 -2.62 7.01
C SER A 50 5.96 -2.90 8.42
N GLU A 51 4.72 -2.51 8.71
CA GLU A 51 4.08 -2.70 10.02
C GLU A 51 2.96 -3.74 9.89
N TRP A 52 3.18 -4.90 10.48
CA TRP A 52 2.14 -5.91 10.62
C TRP A 52 0.95 -5.32 11.37
N GLN A 53 -0.26 -5.59 10.89
CA GLN A 53 -1.48 -5.22 11.60
C GLN A 53 -1.45 -5.74 13.04
N PRO A 54 -1.94 -4.98 14.04
CA PRO A 54 -2.05 -5.47 15.41
C PRO A 54 -2.80 -6.81 15.43
N GLY A 55 -2.23 -7.84 16.08
CA GLY A 55 -2.82 -9.17 16.11
C GLY A 55 -2.45 -10.10 14.95
N PHE A 56 -1.61 -9.66 14.00
CA PHE A 56 -1.27 -10.46 12.80
C PHE A 56 -0.69 -11.84 13.12
N PHE A 57 0.09 -11.98 14.20
CA PHE A 57 0.68 -13.25 14.61
C PHE A 57 -0.16 -14.01 15.64
N ASP A 58 -1.24 -13.39 16.12
CA ASP A 58 -2.09 -13.97 17.16
C ASP A 58 -3.23 -14.81 16.54
N GLU A 59 -3.74 -14.41 15.36
CA GLU A 59 -4.80 -15.12 14.64
C GLU A 59 -4.37 -15.53 13.23
N VAL A 60 -4.24 -16.84 12.99
CA VAL A 60 -3.94 -17.40 11.67
C VAL A 60 -5.23 -17.80 10.96
N VAL A 61 -5.70 -16.95 10.04
CA VAL A 61 -6.84 -17.27 9.17
C VAL A 61 -6.44 -18.40 8.21
N GLY A 62 -7.15 -19.53 8.27
CA GLY A 62 -6.86 -20.71 7.46
C GLY A 62 -5.79 -21.65 8.05
N GLY A 63 -5.38 -21.42 9.30
CA GLY A 63 -4.56 -22.37 10.04
C GLY A 63 -5.33 -23.66 10.38
N TRP A 64 -4.60 -24.77 10.51
CA TRP A 64 -5.18 -26.03 10.97
C TRP A 64 -5.55 -25.93 12.45
N VAL A 65 -6.84 -26.07 12.77
CA VAL A 65 -7.41 -26.03 14.14
C VAL A 65 -7.71 -27.45 14.68
N GLY A 66 -7.37 -28.49 13.91
CA GLY A 66 -7.64 -29.88 14.28
C GLY A 66 -6.61 -30.44 15.26
N GLU A 67 -6.35 -31.74 15.16
CA GLU A 67 -5.38 -32.44 16.01
C GLU A 67 -3.98 -31.79 15.95
N PRO A 68 -3.21 -31.79 17.06
CA PRO A 68 -1.84 -31.31 17.07
C PRO A 68 -1.02 -31.97 15.96
N LEU A 69 -0.29 -31.16 15.19
CA LEU A 69 0.60 -31.67 14.16
C LEU A 69 1.77 -32.40 14.82
N GLY A 70 1.63 -33.71 14.95
CA GLY A 70 2.71 -34.62 15.34
C GLY A 70 3.54 -35.00 14.13
N ARG A 71 4.87 -35.07 14.31
CA ARG A 71 5.71 -35.80 13.36
C ARG A 71 5.59 -37.28 13.72
N GLU A 72 5.00 -38.07 12.82
CA GLU A 72 5.00 -39.52 12.94
C GLU A 72 6.44 -40.09 12.92
N ASP A 73 6.60 -41.30 13.42
CA ASP A 73 7.90 -41.97 13.40
C ASP A 73 8.44 -42.05 11.97
N GLN A 74 9.72 -41.73 11.80
CA GLN A 74 10.35 -41.60 10.47
C GLN A 74 10.45 -42.95 9.73
N GLY A 75 10.15 -44.06 10.42
CA GLY A 75 10.26 -45.41 9.89
C GLY A 75 11.72 -45.83 9.70
N ASP A 76 11.89 -47.08 9.29
CA ASP A 76 13.22 -47.62 9.04
C ASP A 76 13.83 -47.02 7.77
N SER A 77 15.16 -46.86 7.80
CA SER A 77 15.91 -46.44 6.61
C SER A 77 15.80 -47.47 5.49
N GLU A 78 15.81 -46.99 4.24
CA GLU A 78 15.88 -47.87 3.07
C GLU A 78 17.14 -48.76 3.13
N ILE A 79 16.96 -50.06 2.92
CA ILE A 79 18.09 -50.98 2.77
C ILE A 79 18.68 -50.75 1.38
N ARG A 80 19.90 -50.20 1.34
CA ARG A 80 20.64 -49.97 0.10
C ARG A 80 21.69 -51.05 -0.11
N GLU A 81 21.98 -51.36 -1.37
CA GLU A 81 23.07 -52.25 -1.75
C GLU A 81 24.41 -51.68 -1.26
N LYS A 82 25.30 -52.57 -0.86
CA LYS A 82 26.64 -52.20 -0.40
C LYS A 82 27.43 -51.67 -1.58
N LEU A 83 27.98 -50.46 -1.45
CA LEU A 83 28.95 -49.96 -2.42
C LEU A 83 30.27 -50.70 -2.21
N PHE A 84 30.41 -51.77 -3.00
CA PHE A 84 31.56 -52.67 -3.20
C PHE A 84 32.08 -53.44 -1.97
#